data_AF-A0A370NU66-F1
#
_entry.id   AF-A0A370NU66-F1
#
_cell.length_a   1.000
_cell.length_b   1.000
_cell.length_c   1.000
_cell.angle_alpha   90.00
_cell.angle_beta   90.00
_cell.angle_gamma   90.00
#
_symmetry.space_group_name_H-M   'P 1'
#
loop_
_entity.id
_entity.type
_entity.pdbx_description
1 polymer ?
#
loop_
_entity_poly.entity_id
_entity_poly.type
_entity_poly.pdbx_seq_one_letter_code
_entity_poly.pdbx_strand_id
1 'polypeptide(L)'
;MQEFIDAFFNGKAKTLSDIVAKRLRGTTIPIPPAVRGELLRCVQEVDPVLDKTRKLMQLALENRALKTVGDILMEFCAECVLLNPAVHSNGMKALLFPGYADSTRLEDAWQGLMSLPPLSQVSNRNVTSPEEEPDAARQTPGTPGANGGARDKRKGKSDRTGPVKGLAASARRNALLCSAVWRLYHSHCTFPEMMRGLRATVFALSKRPQSLETELITAITTLSEKEDERFAYLLEWSNRLQTDSLNKLNNALRLTEELQSHITAIEQQLQSSVEHADKLESQLSEERAARAASDEALGVVKTHGQADFEELRATSLKAIRDAVAQLDVVSEALKRDVPKVESARDKIDAVMDALKVTNKKLENA
;
A
#
# COMPACT_ATOMS: atom_id res chain seq x y z
N MET A 1 -42.87 -12.59 -1.08
CA MET A 1 -41.84 -11.77 -1.76
C MET A 1 -42.22 -11.49 -3.21
N GLN A 2 -42.59 -12.52 -3.98
CA GLN A 2 -43.16 -12.40 -5.33
C GLN A 2 -44.24 -11.32 -5.46
N GLU A 3 -45.30 -11.37 -4.64
CA GLU A 3 -46.42 -10.42 -4.70
C GLU A 3 -45.97 -8.95 -4.57
N PHE A 4 -44.93 -8.71 -3.76
CA PHE A 4 -44.38 -7.37 -3.57
C PHE A 4 -43.61 -6.91 -4.80
N ILE A 5 -42.77 -7.76 -5.39
CA ILE A 5 -42.01 -7.43 -6.60
C ILE A 5 -42.98 -7.11 -7.75
N ASP A 6 -43.99 -7.96 -7.95
CA ASP A 6 -45.00 -7.75 -8.99
C ASP A 6 -45.81 -6.46 -8.76
N ALA A 7 -46.27 -6.21 -7.52
CA ALA A 7 -46.94 -4.96 -7.18
C ALA A 7 -46.04 -3.73 -7.37
N PHE A 8 -44.75 -3.83 -7.06
CA PHE A 8 -43.78 -2.74 -7.21
C PHE A 8 -43.54 -2.38 -8.67
N PHE A 9 -43.28 -3.37 -9.53
CA PHE A 9 -43.05 -3.13 -10.96
C PHE A 9 -44.33 -2.68 -11.69
N ASN A 10 -45.51 -3.13 -11.24
CA ASN A 10 -46.80 -2.64 -11.72
C ASN A 10 -47.21 -1.28 -11.14
N GLY A 11 -46.38 -0.66 -10.28
CA GLY A 11 -46.64 0.66 -9.69
C GLY A 11 -47.73 0.69 -8.61
N LYS A 12 -48.21 -0.49 -8.19
CA LYS A 12 -49.22 -0.66 -7.12
C LYS A 12 -48.60 -0.55 -5.72
N ALA A 13 -47.29 -0.71 -5.60
CA ALA A 13 -46.53 -0.53 -4.36
C ALA A 13 -45.31 0.37 -4.60
N LYS A 14 -45.00 1.26 -3.63
CA LYS A 14 -43.84 2.17 -3.70
C LYS A 14 -42.83 1.96 -2.58
N THR A 15 -43.25 1.38 -1.46
CA THR A 15 -42.42 1.18 -0.26
C THR A 15 -42.67 -0.20 0.32
N LEU A 16 -41.67 -0.72 1.05
CA LEU A 16 -41.77 -1.98 1.76
C LEU A 16 -42.29 -1.69 3.17
N SER A 17 -43.62 -1.63 3.34
CA SER A 17 -44.24 -1.29 4.64
C SER A 17 -43.84 -2.27 5.75
N ASP A 18 -43.83 -1.82 7.00
CA ASP A 18 -43.50 -2.66 8.16
C ASP A 18 -44.37 -3.92 8.29
N ILE A 19 -45.62 -3.84 7.82
CA ILE A 19 -46.57 -4.96 7.81
C ILE A 19 -46.14 -6.01 6.78
N VAL A 20 -45.78 -5.57 5.57
CA VAL A 20 -45.27 -6.44 4.50
C VAL A 20 -43.90 -7.01 4.90
N ALA A 21 -43.03 -6.18 5.49
CA ALA A 21 -41.75 -6.59 6.06
C ALA A 21 -41.91 -7.67 7.14
N LYS A 22 -42.79 -7.47 8.13
CA LYS A 22 -43.05 -8.45 9.21
C LYS A 22 -43.59 -9.76 8.66
N ARG A 23 -44.49 -9.72 7.67
CA ARG A 23 -44.99 -10.91 6.97
C ARG A 23 -43.87 -11.67 6.25
N LEU A 24 -42.89 -10.94 5.70
CA LEU A 24 -41.74 -11.51 4.99
C LEU A 24 -40.58 -11.94 5.92
N ARG A 25 -40.44 -11.38 7.14
CA ARG A 25 -39.43 -11.76 8.15
C ARG A 25 -39.57 -13.21 8.62
N GLY A 26 -40.77 -13.77 8.58
CA GLY A 26 -41.05 -15.15 9.02
C GLY A 26 -40.99 -16.21 7.92
N THR A 27 -40.81 -15.80 6.66
CA THR A 27 -40.81 -16.69 5.49
C THR A 27 -39.48 -16.57 4.76
N THR A 28 -38.49 -17.38 5.14
CA THR A 28 -37.29 -17.63 4.33
C THR A 28 -37.63 -18.53 3.14
N ILE A 29 -38.59 -18.10 2.32
CA ILE A 29 -39.00 -18.84 1.13
C ILE A 29 -38.34 -18.16 -0.07
N PRO A 30 -37.27 -18.73 -0.64
CA PRO A 30 -36.71 -18.25 -1.89
C PRO A 30 -37.80 -18.24 -2.97
N ILE A 31 -37.75 -17.29 -3.89
CA ILE A 31 -38.69 -17.24 -5.01
C ILE A 31 -38.48 -18.52 -5.85
N PRO A 32 -39.53 -19.36 -6.04
CA PRO A 32 -39.40 -20.59 -6.81
C PRO A 32 -38.82 -20.32 -8.21
N PRO A 33 -37.95 -21.18 -8.77
CA PRO A 33 -37.26 -20.91 -10.03
C PRO A 33 -38.19 -20.59 -11.21
N ALA A 34 -39.31 -21.31 -11.35
CA ALA A 34 -40.30 -21.07 -12.40
C ALA A 34 -40.92 -19.67 -12.31
N VAL A 35 -41.37 -19.30 -11.11
CA VAL A 35 -41.93 -17.98 -10.81
C VAL A 35 -40.89 -16.88 -10.99
N ARG A 36 -39.64 -17.13 -10.60
CA ARG A 36 -38.53 -16.18 -10.75
C ARG A 36 -38.29 -15.86 -12.23
N GLY A 37 -38.29 -16.88 -13.10
CA GLY A 37 -38.16 -16.69 -14.55
C GLY A 37 -39.29 -15.86 -15.16
N GLU A 38 -40.53 -16.11 -14.76
CA GLU A 38 -41.71 -15.34 -15.21
C GLU A 38 -41.61 -13.87 -14.77
N LEU A 39 -41.29 -13.63 -13.50
CA LEU A 39 -41.10 -12.27 -12.97
C LEU A 39 -39.99 -11.53 -13.71
N LEU A 40 -38.84 -12.17 -13.95
CA LEU A 40 -37.73 -11.55 -14.67
C LEU A 40 -38.14 -11.14 -16.09
N ARG A 41 -38.89 -11.98 -16.79
CA ARG A 41 -39.42 -11.65 -18.12
C ARG A 41 -40.37 -10.46 -18.07
N CYS A 42 -41.32 -10.45 -17.13
CA CYS A 42 -42.23 -9.32 -16.94
C CYS A 42 -41.50 -8.01 -16.59
N VAL A 43 -40.45 -8.08 -15.77
CA VAL A 43 -39.62 -6.92 -15.42
C VAL A 43 -38.88 -6.37 -16.63
N GLN A 44 -38.33 -7.21 -17.50
CA GLN A 44 -37.66 -6.77 -18.73
C GLN A 44 -38.59 -5.98 -19.67
N GLU A 45 -39.86 -6.39 -19.76
CA GLU A 45 -40.87 -5.71 -20.57
C GLU A 45 -41.28 -4.36 -19.97
N VAL A 46 -41.37 -4.28 -18.64
CA VAL A 46 -41.91 -3.12 -17.91
C VAL A 46 -40.83 -2.09 -17.51
N ASP A 47 -39.56 -2.49 -17.41
CA ASP A 47 -38.43 -1.67 -16.99
C ASP A 47 -37.19 -1.81 -17.90
N PRO A 48 -37.30 -1.52 -19.20
CA PRO A 48 -36.19 -1.70 -20.15
C PRO A 48 -34.98 -0.78 -19.87
N VAL A 49 -35.19 0.30 -19.10
CA VAL A 49 -34.16 1.29 -18.74
C VAL A 49 -33.60 1.05 -17.33
N LEU A 50 -34.08 0.04 -16.59
CA LEU A 50 -33.62 -0.32 -15.24
C LEU A 50 -33.87 0.76 -14.17
N ASP A 51 -34.81 1.70 -14.37
CA ASP A 51 -35.08 2.76 -13.40
C ASP A 51 -35.86 2.25 -12.19
N LYS A 52 -36.84 1.35 -12.42
CA LYS A 52 -37.57 0.69 -11.32
C LYS A 52 -36.66 -0.27 -10.57
N THR A 53 -35.82 -1.00 -11.29
CA THR A 53 -34.80 -1.91 -10.74
C THR A 53 -33.85 -1.15 -9.82
N ARG A 54 -33.32 0.01 -10.25
CA ARG A 54 -32.49 0.88 -9.40
C ARG A 54 -33.22 1.34 -8.14
N LYS A 55 -34.48 1.78 -8.27
CA LYS A 55 -35.31 2.22 -7.12
C LYS A 55 -35.55 1.07 -6.14
N LEU A 56 -35.75 -0.15 -6.61
CA LEU A 56 -35.92 -1.33 -5.76
C LEU A 56 -34.65 -1.64 -4.95
N MET A 57 -33.48 -1.53 -5.57
CA MET A 57 -32.19 -1.69 -4.86
C MET A 57 -31.96 -0.59 -3.82
N GLN A 58 -32.35 0.65 -4.11
CA GLN A 58 -32.30 1.74 -3.14
C GLN A 58 -33.21 1.45 -1.94
N LEU A 59 -34.44 0.97 -2.17
CA LEU A 59 -35.35 0.56 -1.10
C LEU A 59 -34.78 -0.59 -0.25
N ALA A 60 -34.09 -1.56 -0.87
CA ALA A 60 -33.40 -2.63 -0.15
C ALA A 60 -32.25 -2.07 0.72
N LEU A 61 -31.52 -1.08 0.21
CA LEU A 61 -30.45 -0.40 0.94
C LEU A 61 -30.96 0.41 2.15
N GLU A 62 -32.11 1.06 2.02
CA GLU A 62 -32.73 1.84 3.10
C GLU A 62 -33.27 0.92 4.23
N ASN A 63 -33.67 -0.31 3.90
CA ASN A 63 -34.29 -1.26 4.83
C ASN A 63 -33.31 -2.34 5.34
N ARG A 64 -32.09 -1.94 5.73
CA ARG A 64 -31.04 -2.86 6.25
C ARG A 64 -31.45 -3.70 7.47
N ALA A 65 -32.48 -3.28 8.22
CA ALA A 65 -33.04 -4.04 9.33
C ALA A 65 -33.62 -5.41 8.92
N LEU A 66 -33.80 -5.64 7.61
CA LEU A 66 -34.36 -6.84 7.00
C LEU A 66 -33.34 -7.54 6.09
N LYS A 67 -32.14 -7.82 6.61
CA LYS A 67 -31.00 -8.30 5.82
C LYS A 67 -31.36 -9.42 4.83
N THR A 68 -32.05 -10.48 5.27
CA THR A 68 -32.44 -11.59 4.40
C THR A 68 -33.35 -11.17 3.23
N VAL A 69 -34.30 -10.26 3.46
CA VAL A 69 -35.17 -9.74 2.41
C VAL A 69 -34.38 -8.82 1.48
N GLY A 70 -33.51 -7.98 2.04
CA GLY A 70 -32.61 -7.12 1.29
C GLY A 70 -31.68 -7.91 0.36
N ASP A 71 -31.08 -9.00 0.85
CA ASP A 71 -30.16 -9.86 0.10
C ASP A 71 -30.88 -10.47 -1.11
N ILE A 72 -32.08 -11.05 -0.91
CA ILE A 72 -32.86 -11.66 -2.00
C ILE A 72 -33.30 -10.61 -3.03
N LEU A 73 -33.69 -9.40 -2.58
CA LEU A 73 -34.03 -8.30 -3.49
C LEU A 73 -32.81 -7.83 -4.30
N MET A 74 -31.64 -7.72 -3.66
CA MET A 74 -30.40 -7.33 -4.33
C MET A 74 -29.98 -8.35 -5.38
N GLU A 75 -30.07 -9.65 -5.07
CA GLU A 75 -29.79 -10.72 -6.03
C GLU A 75 -30.77 -10.72 -7.20
N PHE A 76 -32.07 -10.58 -6.93
CA PHE A 76 -33.08 -10.48 -7.98
C PHE A 76 -32.83 -9.27 -8.89
N CYS A 77 -32.55 -8.09 -8.32
CA CYS A 77 -32.23 -6.90 -9.10
C CYS A 77 -30.93 -7.05 -9.91
N ALA A 78 -29.91 -7.71 -9.37
CA ALA A 78 -28.67 -8.00 -10.10
C ALA A 78 -28.96 -8.86 -11.35
N GLU A 79 -29.84 -9.87 -11.23
CA GLU A 79 -30.28 -10.66 -12.38
C GLU A 79 -31.05 -9.82 -13.41
N CYS A 80 -31.96 -8.94 -12.98
CA CYS A 80 -32.65 -8.01 -13.89
C CYS A 80 -31.66 -7.16 -14.70
N VAL A 81 -30.59 -6.69 -14.07
CA VAL A 81 -29.53 -5.91 -14.73
C VAL A 81 -28.76 -6.76 -15.74
N LEU A 82 -28.33 -7.98 -15.36
CA LEU A 82 -27.51 -8.85 -16.20
C LEU A 82 -28.26 -9.45 -17.41
N LEU A 83 -29.58 -9.60 -17.27
CA LEU A 83 -30.46 -10.06 -18.33
C LEU A 83 -30.92 -8.92 -19.26
N ASN A 84 -30.62 -7.66 -18.94
CA ASN A 84 -31.01 -6.54 -19.79
C ASN A 84 -30.21 -6.55 -21.11
N PRO A 85 -30.86 -6.50 -22.29
CA PRO A 85 -30.17 -6.55 -23.58
C PRO A 85 -29.10 -5.48 -23.79
N ALA A 86 -29.20 -4.31 -23.13
CA ALA A 86 -28.24 -3.22 -23.25
C ALA A 86 -26.94 -3.44 -22.45
N VAL A 87 -26.96 -4.43 -21.55
CA VAL A 87 -25.92 -4.72 -20.54
C VAL A 87 -25.39 -6.14 -20.71
N HIS A 88 -26.19 -7.05 -21.24
CA HIS A 88 -25.88 -8.47 -21.37
C HIS A 88 -24.62 -8.70 -22.20
N SER A 89 -23.59 -9.26 -21.55
CA SER A 89 -22.36 -9.75 -22.19
C SER A 89 -21.62 -10.68 -21.24
N ASN A 90 -20.77 -11.55 -21.80
CA ASN A 90 -19.92 -12.44 -21.02
C ASN A 90 -18.98 -11.63 -20.11
N GLY A 91 -18.85 -12.05 -18.85
CA GLY A 91 -18.00 -11.37 -17.86
C GLY A 91 -18.63 -10.14 -17.17
N MET A 92 -19.78 -9.64 -17.64
CA MET A 92 -20.43 -8.46 -17.03
C MET A 92 -20.89 -8.68 -15.60
N LYS A 93 -21.18 -9.93 -15.20
CA LYS A 93 -21.48 -10.29 -13.82
C LYS A 93 -20.33 -9.95 -12.87
N ALA A 94 -19.11 -10.39 -13.19
CA ALA A 94 -17.94 -10.12 -12.36
C ALA A 94 -17.59 -8.63 -12.34
N LEU A 95 -17.81 -7.91 -13.45
CA LEU A 95 -17.54 -6.47 -13.52
C LEU A 95 -18.55 -5.63 -12.70
N LEU A 96 -19.85 -5.90 -12.84
CA LEU A 96 -20.90 -5.10 -12.19
C LEU A 96 -21.17 -5.55 -10.75
N PHE A 97 -21.11 -6.84 -10.48
CA PHE A 97 -21.44 -7.43 -9.18
C PHE A 97 -20.28 -8.33 -8.73
N PRO A 98 -19.11 -7.74 -8.43
CA PRO A 98 -17.88 -8.47 -8.07
C PRO A 98 -18.06 -9.25 -6.78
N GLY A 99 -17.40 -10.41 -6.66
CA GLY A 99 -17.36 -11.16 -5.39
C GLY A 99 -16.49 -10.48 -4.32
N TYR A 100 -16.45 -11.04 -3.11
CA TYR A 100 -15.64 -10.52 -2.00
C TYR A 100 -14.13 -10.45 -2.29
N ALA A 101 -13.62 -11.31 -3.17
CA ALA A 101 -12.20 -11.35 -3.54
C ALA A 101 -11.86 -10.44 -4.74
N ASP A 102 -12.86 -9.87 -5.41
CA ASP A 102 -12.67 -9.14 -6.66
C ASP A 102 -12.49 -7.63 -6.37
N SER A 103 -11.33 -7.09 -6.75
CA SER A 103 -10.99 -5.67 -6.53
C SER A 103 -11.42 -4.75 -7.69
N THR A 104 -12.41 -5.17 -8.49
CA THR A 104 -12.84 -4.44 -9.70
C THR A 104 -13.39 -3.07 -9.32
N ARG A 105 -12.89 -2.00 -9.95
CA ARG A 105 -13.36 -0.64 -9.64
C ARG A 105 -14.65 -0.31 -10.40
N LEU A 106 -15.32 0.77 -10.02
CA LEU A 106 -16.56 1.18 -10.67
C LEU A 106 -16.28 1.74 -12.07
N GLU A 107 -15.10 2.34 -12.24
CA GLU A 107 -14.55 2.85 -13.49
C GLU A 107 -14.36 1.73 -14.52
N ASP A 108 -13.82 0.59 -14.10
CA ASP A 108 -13.61 -0.58 -14.97
C ASP A 108 -14.96 -1.13 -15.46
N ALA A 109 -15.94 -1.20 -14.56
CA ALA A 109 -17.30 -1.61 -14.90
C ALA A 109 -17.97 -0.64 -15.90
N TRP A 110 -17.73 0.66 -15.75
CA TRP A 110 -18.23 1.67 -16.69
C TRP A 110 -17.57 1.55 -18.07
N GLN A 111 -16.26 1.34 -18.14
CA GLN A 111 -15.55 1.09 -19.39
C GLN A 111 -16.09 -0.16 -20.09
N GLY A 112 -16.31 -1.24 -19.34
CA GLY A 112 -16.95 -2.47 -19.84
C GLY A 112 -18.36 -2.24 -20.40
N LEU A 113 -19.18 -1.41 -19.76
CA LEU A 113 -20.51 -1.04 -20.26
C LEU A 113 -20.45 -0.19 -21.54
N MET A 114 -19.51 0.75 -21.62
CA MET A 114 -19.39 1.64 -22.77
C MET A 114 -18.79 0.94 -24.00
N SER A 115 -18.01 -0.12 -23.81
CA SER A 115 -17.45 -0.92 -24.91
C SER A 115 -18.46 -1.86 -25.58
N LEU A 116 -19.66 -2.04 -24.99
CA LEU A 116 -20.70 -2.89 -25.56
C LEU A 116 -21.29 -2.30 -26.86
N PRO A 117 -21.56 -3.14 -27.88
CA PRO A 117 -22.13 -2.70 -29.14
C PRO A 117 -23.52 -2.08 -28.96
N PRO A 118 -23.94 -1.14 -29.83
CA PRO A 118 -25.28 -0.58 -29.77
C PRO A 118 -26.35 -1.65 -30.07
N LEU A 119 -27.51 -1.55 -29.40
CA LEU A 119 -28.62 -2.51 -29.51
C LEU A 119 -29.09 -2.79 -30.95
N SER A 120 -28.83 -1.89 -31.90
CA SER A 120 -29.16 -2.06 -33.32
C SER A 120 -28.37 -3.17 -34.03
N GLN A 121 -27.33 -3.74 -33.41
CA GLN A 121 -26.50 -4.80 -34.00
C GLN A 121 -26.74 -6.20 -33.41
N VAL A 122 -27.56 -6.33 -32.36
CA VAL A 122 -27.75 -7.62 -31.65
C VAL A 122 -28.83 -8.49 -32.32
N SER A 123 -29.66 -7.93 -33.21
CA SER A 123 -30.79 -8.65 -33.81
C SER A 123 -30.45 -9.68 -34.90
N ASN A 124 -29.17 -9.84 -35.29
CA ASN A 124 -28.78 -10.71 -36.42
C ASN A 124 -27.76 -11.81 -36.10
N ARG A 125 -27.46 -12.09 -34.83
CA ARG A 125 -26.43 -13.12 -34.50
C ARG A 125 -26.94 -14.45 -33.96
N ASN A 126 -28.24 -14.62 -33.73
CA ASN A 126 -28.80 -15.88 -33.25
C ASN A 126 -29.92 -16.39 -34.16
N VAL A 127 -29.66 -16.61 -35.45
CA VAL A 127 -30.32 -17.68 -36.23
C VAL A 127 -29.31 -18.18 -37.27
N THR A 128 -28.52 -19.19 -36.90
CA THR A 128 -27.96 -20.12 -37.87
C THR A 128 -28.38 -21.51 -37.42
N SER A 129 -29.48 -21.99 -37.99
CA SER A 129 -29.69 -23.42 -38.22
C SER A 129 -29.40 -23.70 -39.70
N PRO A 130 -28.87 -24.88 -40.05
CA PRO A 130 -28.21 -25.14 -41.32
C PRO A 130 -29.17 -25.55 -42.44
N GLU A 131 -28.70 -25.30 -43.68
CA GLU A 131 -29.10 -25.93 -44.96
C GLU A 131 -30.55 -25.77 -45.45
N GLU A 132 -30.73 -25.00 -46.53
CA GLU A 132 -31.03 -25.52 -47.88
C GLU A 132 -31.15 -24.35 -48.88
N GLU A 133 -30.56 -24.55 -50.07
CA GLU A 133 -30.49 -23.60 -51.18
C GLU A 133 -31.63 -23.85 -52.20
N PRO A 134 -31.75 -23.08 -53.30
CA PRO A 134 -32.94 -22.29 -53.65
C PRO A 134 -33.79 -22.88 -54.80
N ASP A 135 -35.00 -22.36 -55.03
CA ASP A 135 -35.56 -22.42 -56.39
C ASP A 135 -36.67 -21.40 -56.71
N ALA A 136 -36.85 -21.18 -58.02
CA ALA A 136 -37.23 -19.95 -58.68
C ALA A 136 -38.73 -19.71 -59.00
N ALA A 137 -39.02 -18.43 -59.26
CA ALA A 137 -39.90 -17.86 -60.29
C ALA A 137 -41.43 -18.12 -60.30
N ARG A 138 -42.21 -17.02 -60.27
CA ARG A 138 -43.24 -16.73 -61.30
C ARG A 138 -43.67 -15.26 -61.37
N GLN A 139 -43.78 -14.78 -62.62
CA GLN A 139 -44.11 -13.44 -63.14
C GLN A 139 -45.64 -13.20 -63.14
N THR A 140 -46.17 -12.04 -62.67
CA THR A 140 -46.80 -10.86 -63.37
C THR A 140 -48.03 -11.15 -64.29
N PRO A 141 -48.84 -10.18 -64.83
CA PRO A 141 -48.90 -8.69 -64.71
C PRO A 141 -50.33 -8.05 -64.67
N GLY A 142 -50.44 -6.72 -64.56
CA GLY A 142 -51.68 -5.95 -64.90
C GLY A 142 -51.67 -4.45 -64.54
N THR A 143 -51.29 -3.58 -65.49
CA THR A 143 -51.34 -2.10 -65.52
C THR A 143 -52.63 -1.60 -66.23
N PRO A 144 -52.91 -0.28 -66.49
CA PRO A 144 -52.60 1.00 -65.80
C PRO A 144 -53.84 1.95 -65.68
N GLY A 145 -53.73 3.08 -64.97
CA GLY A 145 -54.74 4.15 -65.02
C GLY A 145 -54.32 5.45 -64.31
N ALA A 146 -54.45 6.58 -65.01
CA ALA A 146 -53.73 7.83 -64.78
C ALA A 146 -54.48 8.91 -63.96
N ASN A 147 -53.68 9.89 -63.51
CA ASN A 147 -53.97 11.31 -63.23
C ASN A 147 -54.61 11.74 -61.90
N GLY A 148 -53.92 12.71 -61.28
CA GLY A 148 -54.55 13.98 -60.90
C GLY A 148 -54.60 14.26 -59.40
N GLY A 149 -53.74 15.18 -58.96
CA GLY A 149 -53.52 15.53 -57.55
C GLY A 149 -54.70 16.10 -56.77
N ALA A 150 -54.64 15.95 -55.45
CA ALA A 150 -55.06 16.95 -54.48
C ALA A 150 -54.34 16.69 -53.16
N ARG A 151 -53.54 17.67 -52.76
CA ARG A 151 -52.76 17.72 -51.53
C ARG A 151 -53.70 18.02 -50.38
N ASP A 152 -54.02 17.02 -49.55
CA ASP A 152 -54.67 17.26 -48.26
C ASP A 152 -53.89 16.60 -47.13
N LYS A 153 -53.15 17.44 -46.39
CA LYS A 153 -52.43 17.07 -45.18
C LYS A 153 -53.42 16.77 -44.06
N ARG A 154 -53.98 15.55 -44.03
CA ARG A 154 -54.49 14.97 -42.78
C ARG A 154 -53.30 14.32 -42.08
N LYS A 155 -52.88 15.00 -41.00
CA LYS A 155 -51.81 14.62 -40.08
C LYS A 155 -52.20 13.32 -39.35
N GLY A 156 -52.09 12.20 -40.05
CA GLY A 156 -52.13 10.86 -39.49
C GLY A 156 -50.86 10.61 -38.69
N LYS A 157 -51.02 10.10 -37.47
CA LYS A 157 -49.97 9.53 -36.63
C LYS A 157 -48.98 8.73 -37.48
N SER A 158 -47.81 9.29 -37.72
CA SER A 158 -46.67 8.57 -38.27
C SER A 158 -45.89 7.97 -37.10
N ASP A 159 -45.64 6.69 -37.26
CA ASP A 159 -45.13 5.75 -36.28
C ASP A 159 -43.86 6.19 -35.55
N ARG A 160 -43.82 5.77 -34.28
CA ARG A 160 -42.71 5.88 -33.34
C ARG A 160 -41.49 5.11 -33.84
N THR A 161 -40.63 5.74 -34.63
CA THR A 161 -39.27 5.22 -34.90
C THR A 161 -38.20 6.28 -34.65
N GLY A 162 -38.10 6.66 -33.38
CA GLY A 162 -36.94 7.26 -32.70
C GLY A 162 -37.29 7.36 -31.22
N PRO A 163 -36.51 6.82 -30.25
CA PRO A 163 -35.05 6.90 -30.09
C PRO A 163 -34.41 5.63 -29.45
N VAL A 164 -33.96 4.64 -30.22
CA VAL A 164 -33.35 3.41 -29.64
C VAL A 164 -31.96 3.67 -29.03
N LYS A 165 -31.21 4.68 -29.51
CA LYS A 165 -29.86 5.03 -29.02
C LYS A 165 -29.86 5.59 -27.58
N GLY A 166 -30.90 6.34 -27.19
CA GLY A 166 -31.00 6.92 -25.84
C GLY A 166 -31.39 5.91 -24.77
N LEU A 167 -32.15 4.88 -25.16
CA LEU A 167 -32.62 3.82 -24.26
C LEU A 167 -31.45 2.98 -23.73
N ALA A 168 -30.54 2.56 -24.62
CA ALA A 168 -29.36 1.77 -24.26
C ALA A 168 -28.40 2.55 -23.34
N ALA A 169 -28.14 3.83 -23.65
CA ALA A 169 -27.28 4.67 -22.82
C ALA A 169 -27.86 4.87 -21.42
N SER A 170 -29.17 5.09 -21.33
CA SER A 170 -29.87 5.23 -20.05
C SER A 170 -29.88 3.93 -19.24
N ALA A 171 -30.08 2.78 -19.90
CA ALA A 171 -30.01 1.46 -19.27
C ALA A 171 -28.61 1.16 -18.72
N ARG A 172 -27.55 1.43 -19.48
CA ARG A 172 -26.16 1.28 -19.04
C ARG A 172 -25.82 2.20 -17.86
N ARG A 173 -26.28 3.46 -17.91
CA ARG A 173 -26.15 4.39 -16.78
C ARG A 173 -26.80 3.82 -15.52
N ASN A 174 -28.04 3.35 -15.62
CA ASN A 174 -28.74 2.79 -14.48
C ASN A 174 -28.13 1.46 -14.01
N ALA A 175 -27.59 0.63 -14.90
CA ALA A 175 -26.84 -0.56 -14.54
C ALA A 175 -25.60 -0.24 -13.69
N LEU A 176 -24.86 0.82 -14.02
CA LEU A 176 -23.74 1.27 -13.20
C LEU A 176 -24.21 1.77 -11.81
N LEU A 177 -25.32 2.50 -11.76
CA LEU A 177 -25.89 2.96 -10.48
C LEU A 177 -26.37 1.78 -9.62
N CYS A 178 -26.99 0.77 -10.23
CA CYS A 178 -27.35 -0.49 -9.56
C CYS A 178 -26.10 -1.21 -9.00
N SER A 179 -25.03 -1.27 -9.79
CA SER A 179 -23.73 -1.81 -9.35
C SER A 179 -23.17 -1.04 -8.15
N ALA A 180 -23.21 0.29 -8.17
CA ALA A 180 -22.77 1.13 -7.07
C ALA A 180 -23.56 0.86 -5.77
N VAL A 181 -24.90 0.79 -5.87
CA VAL A 181 -25.78 0.48 -4.73
C VAL A 181 -25.51 -0.93 -4.20
N TRP A 182 -25.31 -1.91 -5.09
CA TRP A 182 -25.01 -3.29 -4.70
C TRP A 182 -23.69 -3.40 -3.93
N ARG A 183 -22.64 -2.74 -4.42
CA ARG A 183 -21.31 -2.73 -3.79
C ARG A 183 -21.36 -2.05 -2.41
N LEU A 184 -22.12 -0.96 -2.27
CA LEU A 184 -22.32 -0.28 -0.99
C LEU A 184 -23.12 -1.13 0.01
N TYR A 185 -24.10 -1.91 -0.46
CA TYR A 185 -24.90 -2.79 0.40
C TYR A 185 -24.08 -3.94 0.97
N HIS A 186 -23.27 -4.61 0.14
CA HIS A 186 -22.41 -5.72 0.55
C HIS A 186 -21.08 -5.27 1.19
N SER A 187 -20.88 -3.96 1.36
CA SER A 187 -19.66 -3.36 1.94
C SER A 187 -18.38 -3.62 1.13
N HIS A 188 -18.49 -3.80 -0.19
CA HIS A 188 -17.34 -3.89 -1.10
C HIS A 188 -16.67 -2.53 -1.36
N CYS A 189 -17.37 -1.43 -1.13
CA CYS A 189 -16.80 -0.08 -1.21
C CYS A 189 -17.38 0.83 -0.12
N THR A 190 -16.58 1.80 0.29
CA THR A 190 -17.05 2.89 1.16
C THR A 190 -17.81 3.94 0.35
N PHE A 191 -18.71 4.69 1.00
CA PHE A 191 -19.45 5.78 0.34
C PHE A 191 -18.54 6.82 -0.37
N PRO A 192 -17.40 7.27 0.23
CA PRO A 192 -16.48 8.17 -0.47
C PRO A 192 -15.83 7.56 -1.72
N GLU A 193 -15.47 6.28 -1.68
CA GLU A 193 -14.90 5.57 -2.84
C GLU A 193 -15.94 5.41 -3.96
N MET A 194 -17.18 5.06 -3.60
CA MET A 194 -18.29 5.00 -4.55
C MET A 194 -18.51 6.37 -5.22
N MET A 195 -18.55 7.45 -4.45
CA MET A 195 -18.73 8.81 -4.97
C MET A 195 -17.57 9.23 -5.89
N ARG A 196 -16.34 8.85 -5.55
CA ARG A 196 -15.16 9.07 -6.41
C ARG A 196 -15.33 8.36 -7.76
N GLY A 197 -15.71 7.07 -7.73
CA GLY A 197 -15.92 6.30 -8.96
C GLY A 197 -17.08 6.82 -9.80
N LEU A 198 -18.18 7.25 -9.16
CA LEU A 198 -19.32 7.86 -9.86
C LEU A 198 -18.95 9.18 -10.53
N ARG A 199 -18.12 10.01 -9.89
CA ARG A 199 -17.59 11.26 -10.48
C ARG A 199 -16.66 11.00 -11.67
N ALA A 200 -15.91 9.89 -11.65
CA ALA A 200 -15.04 9.50 -12.75
C ALA A 200 -15.78 8.84 -13.93
N THR A 201 -17.08 8.56 -13.80
CA THR A 201 -17.86 7.78 -14.78
C THR A 201 -19.08 8.55 -15.29
N VAL A 202 -20.27 8.28 -14.73
CA VAL A 202 -21.56 8.81 -15.18
C VAL A 202 -21.69 10.32 -14.93
N PHE A 203 -21.02 10.83 -13.89
CA PHE A 203 -21.02 12.25 -13.55
C PHE A 203 -19.72 12.94 -13.97
N ALA A 204 -18.93 12.32 -14.84
CA ALA A 204 -17.75 12.96 -15.40
C ALA A 204 -18.19 14.18 -16.23
N LEU A 205 -17.56 15.33 -15.97
CA LEU A 205 -17.77 16.53 -16.77
C LEU A 205 -17.20 16.30 -18.17
N SER A 206 -18.05 16.39 -19.19
CA SER A 206 -17.64 16.24 -20.59
C SER A 206 -16.72 17.38 -21.06
N LYS A 207 -16.89 18.58 -20.50
CA LYS A 207 -16.01 19.73 -20.65
C LYS A 207 -15.89 20.44 -19.31
N ARG A 208 -14.68 20.89 -18.95
CA ARG A 208 -14.53 21.77 -17.79
C ARG A 208 -15.13 23.14 -18.14
N PRO A 209 -16.03 23.68 -17.32
CA PRO A 209 -16.54 25.03 -17.54
C PRO A 209 -15.40 26.05 -17.39
N GLN A 210 -15.51 27.18 -18.09
CA GLN A 210 -14.53 28.28 -18.01
C GLN A 210 -14.53 28.93 -16.62
N SER A 211 -15.72 29.08 -16.01
CA SER A 211 -15.89 29.42 -14.60
C SER A 211 -16.86 28.45 -13.95
N LEU A 212 -16.38 27.70 -12.95
CA LEU A 212 -17.19 26.78 -12.17
C LEU A 212 -18.20 27.55 -11.31
N GLU A 213 -17.80 28.71 -10.79
CA GLU A 213 -18.62 29.52 -9.87
C GLU A 213 -19.88 30.04 -10.56
N THR A 214 -19.76 30.52 -11.81
CA THR A 214 -20.92 31.03 -12.56
C THR A 214 -21.91 29.92 -12.92
N GLU A 215 -21.40 28.74 -13.28
CA GLU A 215 -22.24 27.57 -13.56
C GLU A 215 -22.93 27.06 -12.30
N LEU A 216 -22.25 27.07 -11.14
CA LEU A 216 -22.85 26.70 -9.86
C LEU A 216 -23.93 27.69 -9.43
N ILE A 217 -23.69 29.00 -9.58
CA ILE A 217 -24.70 30.03 -9.29
C ILE A 217 -25.91 29.85 -10.23
N THR A 218 -25.68 29.57 -11.51
CA THR A 218 -26.76 29.31 -12.48
C THR A 218 -27.53 28.04 -12.11
N ALA A 219 -26.85 26.97 -11.70
CA ALA A 219 -27.50 25.76 -11.22
C ALA A 219 -28.36 26.06 -9.97
N ILE A 220 -27.81 26.77 -8.97
CA ILE A 220 -28.53 27.12 -7.74
C ILE A 220 -29.78 27.96 -8.03
N THR A 221 -29.67 28.94 -8.91
CA THR A 221 -30.79 29.83 -9.27
C THR A 221 -31.85 29.16 -10.14
N THR A 222 -31.56 27.99 -10.72
CA THR A 222 -32.49 27.22 -11.54
C THR A 222 -33.01 25.95 -10.86
N LEU A 223 -32.56 25.67 -9.62
CA LEU A 223 -33.06 24.54 -8.83
C LEU A 223 -34.55 24.74 -8.51
N SER A 224 -35.26 23.63 -8.50
CA SER A 224 -36.64 23.61 -8.00
C SER A 224 -36.66 23.49 -6.48
N GLU A 225 -37.66 24.06 -5.81
CA GLU A 225 -37.81 24.00 -4.34
C GLU A 225 -37.78 22.56 -3.77
N LYS A 226 -38.16 21.56 -4.58
CA LYS A 226 -38.14 20.14 -4.19
C LYS A 226 -36.74 19.51 -4.19
N GLU A 227 -35.78 20.19 -4.80
CA GLU A 227 -34.38 19.76 -4.92
C GLU A 227 -33.46 20.49 -3.93
N ASP A 228 -33.94 21.55 -3.28
CA ASP A 228 -33.20 22.35 -2.31
C ASP A 228 -32.68 21.51 -1.13
N GLU A 229 -33.53 20.67 -0.54
CA GLU A 229 -33.10 19.77 0.55
C GLU A 229 -32.01 18.80 0.09
N ARG A 230 -32.14 18.25 -1.13
CA ARG A 230 -31.16 17.30 -1.68
C ARG A 230 -29.84 17.99 -1.97
N PHE A 231 -29.90 19.22 -2.48
CA PHE A 231 -28.73 20.04 -2.72
C PHE A 231 -28.06 20.44 -1.40
N ALA A 232 -28.83 20.77 -0.36
CA ALA A 232 -28.32 21.05 0.97
C ALA A 232 -27.53 19.86 1.56
N TYR A 233 -28.04 18.63 1.42
CA TYR A 233 -27.30 17.42 1.85
C TYR A 233 -25.97 17.26 1.10
N LEU A 234 -25.93 17.57 -0.20
CA LEU A 234 -24.69 17.52 -1.00
C LEU A 234 -23.68 18.57 -0.55
N LEU A 235 -24.13 19.79 -0.27
CA LEU A 235 -23.27 20.88 0.25
C LEU A 235 -22.72 20.54 1.63
N GLU A 236 -23.56 20.02 2.53
CA GLU A 236 -23.14 19.61 3.86
C GLU A 236 -22.10 18.48 3.79
N TRP A 237 -22.35 17.46 2.96
CA TRP A 237 -21.39 16.38 2.74
C TRP A 237 -20.06 16.90 2.16
N SER A 238 -20.11 17.81 1.18
CA SER A 238 -18.92 18.43 0.61
C SER A 238 -18.11 19.20 1.66
N ASN A 239 -18.78 19.97 2.52
CA ASN A 239 -18.14 20.72 3.60
C ASN A 239 -17.49 19.78 4.63
N ARG A 240 -18.18 18.73 5.06
CA ARG A 240 -17.62 17.68 5.94
C ARG A 240 -16.38 17.03 5.33
N LEU A 241 -16.42 16.69 4.04
CA LEU A 241 -15.28 16.10 3.35
C LEU A 241 -14.08 17.07 3.30
N GLN A 242 -14.32 18.35 3.03
CA GLN A 242 -13.28 19.38 3.00
C GLN A 242 -12.65 19.58 4.37
N THR A 243 -13.47 19.76 5.41
CA THR A 243 -12.99 19.91 6.79
C THR A 243 -12.19 18.70 7.26
N ASP A 244 -12.65 17.48 6.99
CA ASP A 244 -11.90 16.25 7.28
C ASP A 244 -10.56 16.20 6.54
N SER A 245 -10.53 16.63 5.27
CA SER A 245 -9.29 16.65 4.47
C SER A 245 -8.28 17.68 5.01
N LEU A 246 -8.75 18.86 5.43
CA LEU A 246 -7.93 19.89 6.04
C LEU A 246 -7.38 19.43 7.40
N ASN A 247 -8.22 18.78 8.22
CA ASN A 247 -7.78 18.22 9.50
C ASN A 247 -6.69 17.16 9.31
N LYS A 248 -6.85 16.27 8.32
CA LYS A 248 -5.81 15.26 7.97
C LYS A 248 -4.52 15.91 7.50
N LEU A 249 -4.62 16.97 6.68
CA LEU A 249 -3.46 17.72 6.21
C LEU A 249 -2.72 18.39 7.37
N ASN A 250 -3.45 19.07 8.27
CA ASN A 250 -2.87 19.72 9.44
C ASN A 250 -2.20 18.72 10.38
N ASN A 251 -2.81 17.55 10.60
CA ASN A 251 -2.19 16.48 11.38
C ASN A 251 -0.92 15.94 10.72
N ALA A 252 -0.92 15.77 9.40
CA ALA A 252 0.26 15.34 8.67
C ALA A 252 1.39 16.38 8.75
N LEU A 253 1.07 17.67 8.64
CA LEU A 253 2.04 18.76 8.81
C LEU A 253 2.66 18.75 10.22
N ARG A 254 1.83 18.58 11.26
CA ARG A 254 2.34 18.49 12.64
C ARG A 254 3.28 17.30 12.83
N LEU A 255 2.93 16.13 12.29
CA LEU A 255 3.81 14.95 12.33
C LEU A 255 5.13 15.20 11.58
N THR A 256 5.11 15.93 10.46
CA THR A 256 6.35 16.27 9.75
C THR A 256 7.23 17.23 10.55
N GLU A 257 6.65 18.19 11.26
CA GLU A 257 7.38 19.09 12.16
C GLU A 257 7.98 18.32 13.35
N GLU A 258 7.21 17.42 13.95
CA GLU A 258 7.69 16.52 15.02
C GLU A 258 8.88 15.67 14.54
N LEU A 259 8.77 15.04 13.36
CA LEU A 259 9.86 14.25 12.78
C LEU A 259 11.10 15.09 12.45
N GLN A 260 10.92 16.30 11.92
CA GLN A 260 12.05 17.22 11.69
C GLN A 260 12.76 17.59 13.00
N SER A 261 12.01 17.84 14.08
CA SER A 261 12.60 18.09 15.40
C SER A 261 13.39 16.89 15.93
N HIS A 262 12.91 15.66 15.70
CA HIS A 262 13.63 14.45 16.08
C HIS A 262 14.90 14.24 15.26
N ILE A 263 14.84 14.48 13.94
CA ILE A 263 16.01 14.39 13.07
C ILE A 263 17.10 15.36 13.52
N THR A 264 16.75 16.62 13.75
CA THR A 264 17.71 17.63 14.22
C THR A 264 18.31 17.28 15.59
N ALA A 265 17.54 16.71 16.50
CA ALA A 265 18.05 16.22 17.79
C ALA A 265 19.03 15.04 17.62
N ILE A 266 18.72 14.09 16.73
CA ILE A 266 19.61 12.96 16.42
C ILE A 266 20.90 13.44 15.75
N GLU A 267 20.82 14.40 14.82
CA GLU A 267 21.99 15.00 14.18
C GLU A 267 22.90 15.70 15.20
N GLN A 268 22.33 16.44 16.15
CA GLN A 268 23.09 17.04 17.25
C GLN A 268 23.75 15.99 18.15
N GLN A 269 23.04 14.92 18.48
CA GLN A 269 23.58 13.82 19.28
C GLN A 269 24.73 13.11 18.53
N LEU A 270 24.57 12.85 17.24
CA LEU A 270 25.62 12.27 16.40
C LEU A 270 26.86 13.17 16.38
N GLN A 271 26.68 14.47 16.16
CA GLN A 271 27.77 15.44 16.17
C GLN A 271 28.53 15.40 17.50
N SER A 272 27.81 15.41 18.62
CA SER A 272 28.44 15.31 19.95
C SER A 272 29.20 14.00 20.18
N SER A 273 28.69 12.89 19.62
CA SER A 273 29.33 11.58 19.71
C SER A 273 30.60 11.49 18.86
N VAL A 274 30.60 12.12 17.68
CA VAL A 274 31.78 12.22 16.81
C VAL A 274 32.86 13.04 17.50
N GLU A 275 32.53 14.20 18.04
CA GLU A 275 33.47 15.03 18.79
C GLU A 275 34.06 14.31 20.01
N HIS A 276 33.26 13.45 20.67
CA HIS A 276 33.75 12.61 21.76
C HIS A 276 34.69 11.51 21.27
N ALA A 277 34.38 10.88 20.12
CA ALA A 277 35.25 9.88 19.51
C ALA A 277 36.60 10.47 19.12
N ASP A 278 36.63 11.65 18.49
CA ASP A 278 37.85 12.35 18.10
C ASP A 278 38.74 12.67 19.32
N LYS A 279 38.13 13.08 20.45
CA LYS A 279 38.84 13.31 21.71
C LYS A 279 39.48 12.03 22.26
N LEU A 280 38.74 10.92 22.24
CA LEU A 280 39.26 9.62 22.68
C LEU A 280 40.38 9.14 21.77
N GLU A 281 40.28 9.34 20.46
CA GLU A 281 41.36 9.00 19.51
C GLU A 281 42.62 9.81 19.77
N SER A 282 42.49 11.12 20.06
CA SER A 282 43.62 11.97 20.47
C SER A 282 44.28 11.43 21.74
N GLN A 283 43.51 11.17 22.80
CA GLN A 283 44.03 10.62 24.06
C GLN A 283 44.73 9.27 23.85
N LEU A 284 44.15 8.40 23.03
CA LEU A 284 44.72 7.09 22.73
C LEU A 284 46.05 7.24 21.96
N SER A 285 46.15 8.21 21.05
CA SER A 285 47.40 8.51 20.34
C SER A 285 48.49 9.04 21.28
N GLU A 286 48.13 9.90 22.24
CA GLU A 286 49.03 10.41 23.27
C GLU A 286 49.53 9.29 24.20
N GLU A 287 48.63 8.44 24.69
CA GLU A 287 48.97 7.28 25.53
C GLU A 287 49.86 6.26 24.78
N ARG A 288 49.60 6.03 23.49
CA ARG A 288 50.47 5.19 22.65
C ARG A 288 51.87 5.79 22.52
N ALA A 289 51.98 7.10 22.33
CA ALA A 289 53.28 7.79 22.27
C ALA A 289 54.02 7.73 23.62
N ALA A 290 53.31 7.96 24.73
CA ALA A 290 53.87 7.86 26.07
C ALA A 290 54.38 6.44 26.38
N ARG A 291 53.61 5.41 25.98
CA ARG A 291 54.02 4.01 26.12
C ARG A 291 55.25 3.68 25.28
N ALA A 292 55.30 4.11 24.02
CA ALA A 292 56.47 3.90 23.17
C ALA A 292 57.73 4.54 23.77
N ALA A 293 57.63 5.77 24.29
CA ALA A 293 58.73 6.43 24.98
C ALA A 293 59.18 5.68 26.25
N SER A 294 58.24 5.13 27.02
CA SER A 294 58.56 4.30 28.18
C SER A 294 59.23 2.98 27.80
N ASP A 295 58.79 2.33 26.72
CA ASP A 295 59.39 1.09 26.23
C ASP A 295 60.80 1.31 25.71
N GLU A 296 61.06 2.44 25.02
CA GLU A 296 62.41 2.87 24.62
C GLU A 296 63.30 3.11 25.83
N ALA A 297 62.81 3.85 26.84
CA ALA A 297 63.55 4.09 28.08
C ALA A 297 63.89 2.78 28.82
N LEU A 298 62.93 1.85 28.91
CA LEU A 298 63.16 0.52 29.46
C LEU A 298 64.19 -0.30 28.66
N GLY A 299 64.16 -0.19 27.33
CA GLY A 299 65.14 -0.81 26.45
C GLY A 299 66.56 -0.32 26.74
N VAL A 300 66.72 1.00 26.83
CA VAL A 300 67.99 1.67 27.18
C VAL A 300 68.49 1.23 28.56
N VAL A 301 67.63 1.23 29.58
CA VAL A 301 67.98 0.78 30.93
C VAL A 301 68.38 -0.69 30.94
N LYS A 302 67.68 -1.58 30.21
CA LYS A 302 68.06 -3.00 30.09
C LYS A 302 69.42 -3.18 29.43
N THR A 303 69.69 -2.44 28.35
CA THR A 303 70.99 -2.52 27.66
C THR A 303 72.14 -2.00 28.53
N HIS A 304 71.93 -0.89 29.23
CA HIS A 304 72.93 -0.37 30.17
C HIS A 304 73.13 -1.32 31.34
N GLY A 305 72.06 -1.79 31.97
CA GLY A 305 72.15 -2.76 33.05
C GLY A 305 72.89 -4.03 32.62
N GLN A 306 72.59 -4.57 31.43
CA GLN A 306 73.31 -5.74 30.93
C GLN A 306 74.80 -5.46 30.66
N ALA A 307 75.13 -4.30 30.09
CA ALA A 307 76.52 -3.89 29.87
C ALA A 307 77.28 -3.73 31.21
N ASP A 308 76.66 -3.08 32.19
CA ASP A 308 77.23 -2.89 33.54
C ASP A 308 77.45 -4.25 34.23
N PHE A 309 76.50 -5.19 34.11
CA PHE A 309 76.65 -6.55 34.62
C PHE A 309 77.78 -7.32 33.92
N GLU A 310 77.92 -7.20 32.60
CA GLU A 310 78.98 -7.85 31.84
C GLU A 310 80.37 -7.28 32.20
N GLU A 311 80.48 -5.97 32.43
CA GLU A 311 81.70 -5.32 32.92
C GLU A 311 82.08 -5.79 34.33
N LEU A 312 81.11 -5.84 35.25
CA LEU A 312 81.31 -6.39 36.60
C LEU A 312 81.72 -7.87 36.56
N ARG A 313 81.13 -8.67 35.67
CA ARG A 313 81.51 -10.07 35.46
C ARG A 313 82.92 -10.19 34.90
N ALA A 314 83.30 -9.37 33.92
CA ALA A 314 84.64 -9.40 33.34
C ALA A 314 85.71 -8.98 34.36
N THR A 315 85.46 -7.91 35.12
CA THR A 315 86.36 -7.43 36.18
C THR A 315 86.52 -8.45 37.32
N SER A 316 85.43 -9.08 37.77
CA SER A 316 85.49 -10.12 38.80
C SER A 316 86.22 -11.38 38.31
N LEU A 317 85.95 -11.85 37.08
CA LEU A 317 86.68 -12.99 36.50
C LEU A 317 88.18 -12.71 36.36
N LYS A 318 88.56 -11.49 35.98
CA LYS A 318 89.97 -11.07 35.90
C LYS A 318 90.62 -11.09 37.28
N ALA A 319 89.96 -10.54 38.29
CA ALA A 319 90.47 -10.55 39.67
C ALA A 319 90.64 -11.98 40.21
N ILE A 320 89.69 -12.89 39.93
CA ILE A 320 89.81 -14.31 40.30
C ILE A 320 90.99 -14.96 39.57
N ARG A 321 91.15 -14.72 38.26
CA ARG A 321 92.28 -15.28 37.48
C ARG A 321 93.62 -14.79 38.02
N ASP A 322 93.74 -13.50 38.28
CA ASP A 322 94.97 -12.89 38.81
C ASP A 322 95.28 -13.43 40.21
N ALA A 323 94.26 -13.61 41.05
CA ALA A 323 94.36 -14.25 42.37
C ALA A 323 94.86 -15.70 42.28
N VAL A 324 94.28 -16.51 41.39
CA VAL A 324 94.70 -17.91 41.18
C VAL A 324 96.14 -17.96 40.70
N ALA A 325 96.53 -17.13 39.74
CA ALA A 325 97.90 -17.08 39.24
C ALA A 325 98.90 -16.68 40.36
N GLN A 326 98.54 -15.71 41.20
CA GLN A 326 99.38 -15.32 42.34
C GLN A 326 99.48 -16.43 43.40
N LEU A 327 98.38 -17.12 43.68
CA LEU A 327 98.36 -18.27 44.60
C LEU A 327 99.17 -19.45 44.05
N ASP A 328 99.11 -19.72 42.75
CA ASP A 328 99.93 -20.76 42.10
C ASP A 328 101.42 -20.44 42.25
N VAL A 329 101.83 -19.19 41.98
CA VAL A 329 103.22 -18.72 42.19
C VAL A 329 103.66 -18.86 43.65
N VAL A 330 102.80 -18.49 44.60
CA VAL A 330 103.07 -18.66 46.03
C VAL A 330 103.17 -20.15 46.40
N SER A 331 102.32 -21.01 45.83
CA SER A 331 102.35 -22.46 46.07
C SER A 331 103.61 -23.13 45.52
N GLU A 332 104.08 -22.72 44.34
CA GLU A 332 105.33 -23.20 43.77
C GLU A 332 106.55 -22.71 44.56
N ALA A 333 106.52 -21.47 45.05
CA ALA A 333 107.56 -20.92 45.90
C ALA A 333 107.66 -21.67 47.24
N LEU A 334 106.51 -21.93 47.87
CA LEU A 334 106.41 -22.72 49.11
C LEU A 334 106.88 -24.17 48.94
N LYS A 335 106.69 -24.77 47.75
CA LYS A 335 107.21 -26.13 47.43
C LYS A 335 108.73 -26.17 47.26
N ARG A 336 109.38 -25.08 46.89
CA ARG A 336 110.83 -25.01 46.60
C ARG A 336 111.67 -24.53 47.81
N ASP A 337 111.17 -23.57 48.60
CA ASP A 337 111.89 -22.97 49.73
C ASP A 337 110.97 -22.85 50.97
N VAL A 338 111.16 -23.70 51.98
CA VAL A 338 110.37 -23.70 53.23
C VAL A 338 110.52 -22.43 54.12
N PRO A 339 111.60 -21.62 54.11
CA PRO A 339 111.72 -20.51 55.08
C PRO A 339 111.04 -19.18 54.69
N LYS A 340 110.21 -19.08 53.64
CA LYS A 340 109.57 -17.82 53.20
C LYS A 340 108.04 -17.75 53.47
N VAL A 341 107.59 -18.32 54.57
CA VAL A 341 106.15 -18.41 54.94
C VAL A 341 105.51 -17.02 55.15
N GLU A 342 106.24 -16.05 55.69
CA GLU A 342 105.71 -14.70 55.95
C GLU A 342 105.41 -13.92 54.66
N SER A 343 106.31 -13.95 53.67
CA SER A 343 106.07 -13.32 52.36
C SER A 343 104.95 -14.00 51.56
N ALA A 344 104.76 -15.30 51.76
CA ALA A 344 103.63 -16.04 51.19
C ALA A 344 102.30 -15.60 51.85
N ARG A 345 102.29 -15.42 53.17
CA ARG A 345 101.13 -14.94 53.93
C ARG A 345 100.71 -13.53 53.50
N ASP A 346 101.65 -12.60 53.38
CA ASP A 346 101.36 -11.22 52.94
C ASP A 346 100.74 -11.17 51.54
N LYS A 347 101.20 -12.04 50.63
CA LYS A 347 100.63 -12.16 49.28
C LYS A 347 99.24 -12.80 49.29
N ILE A 348 99.00 -13.80 50.15
CA ILE A 348 97.68 -14.41 50.32
C ILE A 348 96.68 -13.39 50.91
N ASP A 349 97.11 -12.59 51.89
CA ASP A 349 96.28 -11.56 52.50
C ASP A 349 95.95 -10.45 51.48
N ALA A 350 96.92 -10.03 50.65
CA ALA A 350 96.68 -9.08 49.56
C ALA A 350 95.70 -9.62 48.49
N VAL A 351 95.80 -10.90 48.14
CA VAL A 351 94.85 -11.57 47.22
C VAL A 351 93.45 -11.63 47.83
N MET A 352 93.34 -12.00 49.11
CA MET A 352 92.07 -12.05 49.83
C MET A 352 91.39 -10.70 49.91
N ASP A 353 92.13 -9.62 50.17
CA ASP A 353 91.56 -8.28 50.26
C ASP A 353 91.15 -7.75 48.87
N ALA A 354 91.90 -8.06 47.81
CA ALA A 354 91.49 -7.77 46.44
C ALA A 354 90.18 -8.50 46.06
N LEU A 355 90.03 -9.77 46.45
CA LEU A 355 88.80 -10.55 46.21
C LEU A 355 87.62 -10.08 47.05
N LYS A 356 87.83 -9.62 48.30
CA LYS A 356 86.76 -9.05 49.12
C LYS A 356 86.23 -7.74 48.52
N VAL A 357 87.12 -6.90 47.99
CA VAL A 357 86.73 -5.62 47.36
C VAL A 357 85.90 -5.88 46.11
N THR A 358 86.24 -6.86 45.29
CA THR A 358 85.44 -7.22 44.11
C THR A 358 84.13 -7.90 44.48
N ASN A 359 84.10 -8.74 45.51
CA ASN A 359 82.86 -9.36 45.99
C ASN A 359 81.86 -8.32 46.53
N LYS A 360 82.35 -7.33 47.29
CA LYS A 360 81.51 -6.23 47.77
C LYS A 360 80.95 -5.35 46.64
N LYS A 361 81.65 -5.26 45.50
CA LYS A 361 81.13 -4.57 44.31
C LYS A 361 80.04 -5.38 43.60
N LEU A 362 80.11 -6.71 43.63
CA LEU A 362 79.07 -7.60 43.12
C LEU A 362 77.82 -7.64 43.99
N GLU A 363 77.94 -7.54 45.31
CA GLU A 363 76.79 -7.52 46.24
C GLU A 363 75.96 -6.22 46.15
N ASN A 364 76.53 -5.13 45.63
CA ASN A 364 75.87 -3.83 45.53
C ASN A 364 75.31 -3.52 44.13
N ALA A 365 75.49 -4.43 43.17
CA ALA A 365 74.95 -4.36 41.81
C ALA A 365 73.76 -5.30 41.68
#